data_AF-A0A366KC76-F1
#
_entry.id   AF-A0A366KC76-F1
#
_cell.length_a   1.000
_cell.length_b   1.000
_cell.length_c   1.000
_cell.angle_alpha   90.00
_cell.angle_beta   90.00
_cell.angle_gamma   90.00
#
_symmetry.space_group_name_H-M   'P 1'
#
loop_
_entity.id
_entity.type
_entity.pdbx_description
1 polymer ?
#
loop_
_entity_poly.entity_id
_entity_poly.type
_entity_poly.pdbx_seq_one_letter_code
_entity_poly.pdbx_strand_id
1 'polypeptide(L)'
;MATVEAGRPHTVMPWATFPCLGSTNTLLSGLIAMSDRRAAADRVVHVFDGMDESGDEAAGGPTRSSLKVVPLRSEAGIGMTVPISLALADRQNQGRGRLDRVWYNQPGESFMASWAAALPTRILSGARGGWLPMAVGLALAHGLDEVLHDCGAEPLDGSDGPVGLSLKWPNDLFRRGRKLAGVLCEFVPVDERESVLVAGVGLNLFVPADRLPTELAGSLQLEYGPLPAYGGLRDRLALAVSAELARSLTRLVEGGDEAYADLRREVMAHSWTLGRQVEINPVSGDPVRGRAVGLNTDASLEVELDGGGRFAVTTGDVGVLPETGGGAEAA
;
A
#
# COMPACT_ATOMS: atom_id res chain seq x y z
N MET A 1 46.89 -3.94 -27.44
CA MET A 1 46.81 -4.60 -26.13
C MET A 1 46.55 -3.55 -25.07
N ALA A 2 45.29 -3.34 -24.73
CA ALA A 2 44.88 -2.61 -23.53
C ALA A 2 44.10 -3.62 -22.70
N THR A 3 44.65 -3.95 -21.54
CA THR A 3 44.16 -4.92 -20.58
C THR A 3 42.82 -4.46 -20.02
N VAL A 4 41.79 -5.30 -20.20
CA VAL A 4 40.50 -5.19 -19.53
C VAL A 4 40.73 -5.53 -18.05
N GLU A 5 40.58 -4.56 -17.16
CA GLU A 5 40.49 -4.82 -15.72
C GLU A 5 39.27 -5.70 -15.46
N ALA A 6 39.52 -6.88 -14.90
CA ALA A 6 38.48 -7.82 -14.51
C ALA A 6 37.53 -7.17 -13.51
N GLY A 7 36.25 -7.07 -13.92
CA GLY A 7 35.17 -6.59 -13.07
C GLY A 7 35.15 -7.32 -11.74
N ARG A 8 35.08 -6.55 -10.65
CA ARG A 8 34.85 -7.09 -9.31
C ARG A 8 33.60 -7.99 -9.35
N PRO A 9 33.64 -9.20 -8.80
CA PRO A 9 32.49 -10.09 -8.80
C PRO A 9 31.35 -9.39 -8.04
N HIS A 10 30.20 -9.29 -8.68
CA HIS A 10 28.94 -8.98 -7.99
C HIS A 10 28.77 -10.06 -6.92
N THR A 11 29.01 -9.71 -5.65
CA THR A 11 28.76 -10.61 -4.54
C THR A 11 27.27 -10.83 -4.45
N VAL A 12 26.78 -11.93 -5.02
CA VAL A 12 25.47 -12.48 -4.70
C VAL A 12 25.58 -12.88 -3.23
N MET A 13 24.90 -12.15 -2.35
CA MET A 13 24.80 -12.53 -0.95
C MET A 13 24.17 -13.94 -0.89
N PRO A 14 24.78 -14.90 -0.18
CA PRO A 14 24.14 -16.19 0.06
C PRO A 14 22.85 -16.00 0.85
N TRP A 15 21.91 -16.94 0.69
CA TRP A 15 20.63 -16.99 1.39
C TRP A 15 20.74 -16.56 2.87
N ALA A 16 20.21 -15.38 3.20
CA ALA A 16 19.96 -15.02 4.58
C ALA A 16 18.58 -15.61 4.93
N THR A 17 18.56 -16.60 5.83
CA THR A 17 17.33 -17.13 6.42
C THR A 17 17.05 -16.37 7.70
N PHE A 18 15.88 -15.73 7.78
CA PHE A 18 15.41 -15.11 9.02
C PHE A 18 14.30 -15.97 9.61
N PRO A 19 14.37 -16.35 10.90
CA PRO A 19 13.31 -17.13 11.54
C PRO A 19 12.02 -16.33 11.74
N CYS A 20 12.04 -15.00 11.55
CA CYS A 20 10.87 -14.13 11.65
C CYS A 20 11.12 -12.75 11.02
N LEU A 21 10.11 -12.19 10.33
CA LEU A 21 10.10 -10.80 9.89
C LEU A 21 9.20 -9.94 10.80
N GLY A 22 9.80 -8.90 11.40
CA GLY A 22 9.10 -7.83 12.13
C GLY A 22 8.02 -7.18 11.28
N SER A 23 8.48 -6.36 10.35
CA SER A 23 7.68 -5.77 9.30
C SER A 23 8.49 -5.60 8.03
N THR A 24 7.87 -5.78 6.86
CA THR A 24 8.48 -5.51 5.55
C THR A 24 8.95 -4.06 5.45
N ASN A 25 8.17 -3.10 5.94
CA ASN A 25 8.61 -1.69 6.02
C ASN A 25 9.86 -1.53 6.88
N THR A 26 9.86 -2.07 8.10
CA THR A 26 11.00 -1.96 9.03
C THR A 26 12.27 -2.58 8.44
N LEU A 27 12.13 -3.73 7.76
CA LEU A 27 13.24 -4.36 7.08
C LEU A 27 13.79 -3.46 5.97
N LEU A 28 12.93 -2.95 5.08
CA LEU A 28 13.36 -2.08 3.98
C LEU A 28 14.04 -0.81 4.52
N SER A 29 13.41 -0.12 5.47
CA SER A 29 13.98 1.07 6.10
C SER A 29 15.33 0.78 6.77
N GLY A 30 15.46 -0.35 7.46
CA GLY A 30 16.71 -0.78 8.06
C GLY A 30 17.81 -1.06 7.03
N LEU A 31 17.49 -1.80 5.96
CA LEU A 31 18.43 -2.10 4.87
C LEU A 31 18.93 -0.83 4.18
N ILE A 32 18.02 0.14 3.95
CA ILE A 32 18.36 1.45 3.38
C ILE A 32 19.28 2.22 4.32
N ALA A 33 19.04 2.18 5.63
CA ALA A 33 19.85 2.88 6.63
C ALA A 33 21.24 2.26 6.84
N MET A 34 21.39 0.94 6.67
CA MET A 34 22.63 0.20 6.89
C MET A 34 23.58 0.17 5.68
N SER A 35 23.07 0.40 4.47
CA SER A 35 23.87 0.41 3.24
C SER A 35 24.32 1.83 2.89
N ASP A 36 25.25 2.00 1.94
CA ASP A 36 25.45 3.31 1.29
C ASP A 36 24.10 3.75 0.71
N ARG A 37 23.49 4.80 1.30
CA ARG A 37 22.05 5.10 1.22
C ARG A 37 21.54 5.19 -0.22
N ARG A 38 22.41 5.65 -1.13
CA ARG A 38 22.16 5.77 -2.57
C ARG A 38 22.24 4.42 -3.30
N ALA A 39 23.24 3.61 -2.97
CA ALA A 39 23.38 2.27 -3.54
C ALA A 39 22.31 1.30 -3.03
N ALA A 40 21.74 1.50 -1.83
CA ALA A 40 20.60 0.72 -1.37
C ALA A 40 19.35 1.00 -2.21
N ALA A 41 18.96 2.27 -2.39
CA ALA A 41 17.74 2.63 -3.09
C ALA A 41 17.68 2.10 -4.54
N ASP A 42 18.83 2.04 -5.21
CA ASP A 42 18.98 1.47 -6.56
C ASP A 42 19.12 -0.07 -6.58
N ARG A 43 19.07 -0.75 -5.43
CA ARG A 43 19.37 -2.19 -5.28
C ARG A 43 18.41 -2.94 -4.34
N VAL A 44 17.26 -2.37 -3.97
CA VAL A 44 16.45 -2.96 -2.88
C VAL A 44 15.77 -4.29 -3.29
N VAL A 45 16.41 -5.37 -2.84
CA VAL A 45 15.90 -6.52 -2.06
C VAL A 45 14.42 -6.92 -2.19
N HIS A 46 14.16 -8.09 -2.79
CA HIS A 46 12.94 -8.86 -2.54
C HIS A 46 13.10 -9.73 -1.31
N VAL A 47 12.00 -9.91 -0.58
CA VAL A 47 11.87 -10.87 0.52
C VAL A 47 10.70 -11.77 0.14
N PHE A 48 10.86 -13.07 0.28
CA PHE A 48 9.82 -14.08 0.18
C PHE A 48 9.75 -14.79 1.55
N ASP A 49 8.58 -15.24 1.96
CA ASP A 49 8.52 -16.45 2.79
C ASP A 49 8.26 -17.60 1.81
N GLY A 50 9.04 -18.68 1.91
CA GLY A 50 8.80 -19.85 1.09
C GLY A 50 7.76 -20.71 1.77
N MET A 51 6.52 -20.74 1.27
CA MET A 51 5.74 -21.99 1.34
C MET A 51 6.21 -22.90 0.21
N ASP A 52 6.36 -24.19 0.51
CA ASP A 52 6.55 -25.19 -0.52
C ASP A 52 5.34 -25.23 -1.48
N GLU A 53 5.57 -25.67 -2.72
CA GLU A 53 4.56 -25.72 -3.79
C GLU A 53 3.38 -26.67 -3.48
N SER A 54 3.40 -27.36 -2.34
CA SER A 54 2.39 -28.33 -1.89
C SER A 54 1.23 -27.72 -1.10
N GLY A 55 1.37 -26.51 -0.54
CA GLY A 55 0.33 -25.91 0.31
C GLY A 55 0.05 -26.70 1.59
N ASP A 56 0.98 -27.56 2.01
CA ASP A 56 0.86 -28.35 3.24
C ASP A 56 1.64 -27.64 4.34
N GLU A 57 1.03 -27.45 5.52
CA GLU A 57 1.77 -27.09 6.71
C GLU A 57 2.75 -28.23 7.02
N ALA A 58 4.03 -28.08 6.64
CA ALA A 58 5.07 -28.95 7.12
C ALA A 58 5.06 -28.90 8.66
N ALA A 59 4.53 -29.97 9.26
CA ALA A 59 4.33 -30.16 10.68
C ALA A 59 5.51 -29.58 11.51
N GLY A 60 5.25 -28.45 12.18
CA GLY A 60 6.07 -27.95 13.29
C GLY A 60 7.46 -27.40 12.98
N GLY A 61 7.80 -27.07 11.72
CA GLY A 61 9.04 -26.35 11.38
C GLY A 61 8.85 -24.83 11.32
N PRO A 62 9.84 -23.99 11.69
CA PRO A 62 9.72 -22.54 11.52
C PRO A 62 9.60 -22.22 10.02
N THR A 63 8.55 -21.48 9.64
CA THR A 63 8.43 -20.84 8.33
C THR A 63 9.72 -20.09 8.02
N ARG A 64 10.36 -20.42 6.88
CA ARG A 64 11.67 -19.85 6.52
C ARG A 64 11.49 -18.70 5.54
N SER A 65 11.61 -17.48 6.06
CA SER A 65 11.65 -16.27 5.24
C SER A 65 12.96 -16.24 4.45
N SER A 66 12.87 -16.24 3.12
CA SER A 66 13.97 -16.18 2.15
C SER A 66 14.09 -14.81 1.47
N LEU A 67 15.23 -14.15 1.63
CA LEU A 67 15.53 -12.87 0.98
C LEU A 67 16.09 -13.09 -0.43
N LYS A 68 15.45 -12.56 -1.49
CA LYS A 68 15.96 -12.56 -2.87
C LYS A 68 16.19 -11.14 -3.39
N VAL A 69 17.43 -10.69 -3.50
CA VAL A 69 17.75 -9.39 -4.14
C VAL A 69 17.73 -9.53 -5.66
N VAL A 70 16.79 -8.89 -6.36
CA VAL A 70 16.80 -8.79 -7.83
C VAL A 70 16.88 -7.32 -8.20
N PRO A 71 17.95 -6.86 -8.88
CA PRO A 71 18.02 -5.49 -9.36
C PRO A 71 17.06 -5.31 -10.54
N LEU A 72 16.17 -4.31 -10.51
CA LEU A 72 15.50 -3.85 -11.71
C LEU A 72 16.47 -2.96 -12.50
N ARG A 73 17.12 -3.55 -13.51
CA ARG A 73 17.64 -2.77 -14.63
C ARG A 73 16.57 -2.76 -15.72
N SER A 74 16.02 -1.59 -15.99
CA SER A 74 15.32 -1.34 -17.25
C SER A 74 16.35 -1.42 -18.39
N GLU A 75 16.55 -2.61 -18.98
CA GLU A 75 17.32 -2.76 -20.22
C GLU A 75 16.50 -2.38 -21.47
N ALA A 76 15.22 -2.07 -21.33
CA ALA A 76 14.39 -1.58 -22.43
C ALA A 76 14.29 -0.05 -22.35
N GLY A 77 14.89 0.65 -23.32
CA GLY A 77 14.82 2.11 -23.50
C GLY A 77 13.41 2.62 -23.84
N ILE A 78 12.48 2.48 -22.89
CA ILE A 78 11.16 3.10 -22.85
C ILE A 78 11.23 4.08 -21.68
N GLY A 79 10.70 5.31 -21.83
CA GLY A 79 10.88 6.45 -20.92
C GLY A 79 11.00 6.09 -19.43
N MET A 80 11.99 6.69 -18.77
CA MET A 80 12.50 6.28 -17.46
C MET A 80 11.40 6.20 -16.39
N THR A 81 10.90 4.99 -16.13
CA THR A 81 10.04 4.74 -14.97
C THR A 81 10.89 4.82 -13.70
N VAL A 82 10.33 5.42 -12.65
CA VAL A 82 10.93 5.43 -11.31
C VAL A 82 11.21 3.97 -10.91
N PRO A 83 12.48 3.58 -10.66
CA PRO A 83 12.80 2.25 -10.20
C PRO A 83 12.13 2.00 -8.84
N ILE A 84 11.48 0.85 -8.72
CA ILE A 84 10.87 0.40 -7.49
C ILE A 84 11.45 -0.95 -7.08
N SER A 85 11.40 -1.20 -5.80
CA SER A 85 11.86 -2.42 -5.17
C SER A 85 10.73 -3.00 -4.34
N LEU A 86 10.60 -4.32 -4.25
CA LEU A 86 9.44 -4.96 -3.61
C LEU A 86 9.89 -6.01 -2.60
N ALA A 87 9.50 -5.88 -1.34
CA ALA A 87 9.55 -6.93 -0.34
C ALA A 87 8.15 -7.53 -0.12
N LEU A 88 8.05 -8.86 -0.07
CA LEU A 88 6.84 -9.59 0.29
C LEU A 88 7.06 -10.36 1.60
N ALA A 89 5.97 -10.64 2.31
CA ALA A 89 5.99 -11.56 3.44
C ALA A 89 4.70 -12.36 3.49
N ASP A 90 4.79 -13.65 3.84
CA ASP A 90 3.59 -14.43 4.16
C ASP A 90 3.18 -14.19 5.63
N ARG A 91 4.10 -13.78 6.52
CA ARG A 91 3.81 -13.42 7.91
C ARG A 91 4.64 -12.22 8.38
N GLN A 92 3.99 -11.29 9.08
CA GLN A 92 4.61 -10.24 9.87
C GLN A 92 4.21 -10.40 11.34
N ASN A 93 5.18 -10.53 12.25
CA ASN A 93 4.89 -10.66 13.69
C ASN A 93 4.73 -9.31 14.40
N GLN A 94 5.21 -8.23 13.76
CA GLN A 94 5.10 -6.85 14.23
C GLN A 94 4.58 -5.98 13.08
N GLY A 95 3.52 -6.44 12.41
CA GLY A 95 2.85 -5.70 11.34
C GLY A 95 2.37 -4.34 11.86
N ARG A 96 2.66 -3.27 11.11
CA ARG A 96 2.39 -1.90 11.53
C ARG A 96 1.31 -1.27 10.66
N GLY A 97 0.35 -0.61 11.32
CA GLY A 97 -0.55 0.37 10.75
C GLY A 97 -0.18 1.77 11.21
N ARG A 98 -0.97 2.76 10.78
CA ARG A 98 -0.84 4.15 11.25
C ARG A 98 -1.16 4.25 12.75
N LEU A 99 -0.57 5.26 13.41
CA LEU A 99 -0.83 5.59 14.81
C LEU A 99 -0.66 4.39 15.75
N ASP A 100 0.46 3.69 15.58
CA ASP A 100 0.90 2.54 16.37
C ASP A 100 -0.09 1.37 16.44
N ARG A 101 -1.01 1.32 15.49
CA ARG A 101 -1.91 0.17 15.33
C ARG A 101 -1.15 -1.02 14.78
N VAL A 102 -1.60 -2.20 15.17
CA VAL A 102 -1.06 -3.46 14.67
C VAL A 102 -1.85 -3.89 13.44
N TRP A 103 -1.14 -4.31 12.39
CA TRP A 103 -1.74 -5.05 11.29
C TRP A 103 -1.51 -6.55 11.53
N TYR A 104 -2.60 -7.29 11.74
CA TYR A 104 -2.54 -8.74 11.95
C TYR A 104 -2.64 -9.48 10.64
N ASN A 105 -1.83 -10.53 10.46
CA ASN A 105 -1.90 -11.37 9.28
C ASN A 105 -1.53 -12.83 9.59
N GLN A 106 -1.99 -13.74 8.72
CA GLN A 106 -1.59 -15.14 8.70
C GLN A 106 -1.08 -15.50 7.29
N PRO A 107 -0.15 -16.47 7.18
CA PRO A 107 0.26 -17.04 5.90
C PRO A 107 -0.94 -17.53 5.10
N GLY A 108 -0.94 -17.27 3.79
CA GLY A 108 -2.03 -17.70 2.90
C GLY A 108 -3.27 -16.80 2.91
N GLU A 109 -3.39 -15.86 3.85
CA GLU A 109 -4.62 -15.09 4.06
C GLU A 109 -4.51 -13.62 3.67
N SER A 110 -3.33 -13.03 3.81
CA SER A 110 -3.12 -11.61 3.54
C SER A 110 -1.95 -11.41 2.60
N PHE A 111 -2.11 -10.50 1.66
CA PHE A 111 -1.03 -9.98 0.85
C PHE A 111 -0.30 -8.89 1.63
N MET A 112 0.94 -9.19 2.03
CA MET A 112 1.81 -8.25 2.74
C MET A 112 2.98 -7.86 1.84
N ALA A 113 3.01 -6.60 1.44
CA ALA A 113 3.98 -6.09 0.48
C ALA A 113 4.49 -4.71 0.89
N SER A 114 5.76 -4.43 0.64
CA SER A 114 6.31 -3.09 0.76
C SER A 114 7.14 -2.74 -0.45
N TRP A 115 6.91 -1.55 -1.00
CA TRP A 115 7.71 -1.00 -2.08
C TRP A 115 8.67 0.06 -1.58
N ALA A 116 9.89 0.06 -2.10
CA ALA A 116 10.86 1.14 -1.89
C ALA A 116 11.16 1.86 -3.20
N ALA A 117 11.17 3.20 -3.18
CA ALA A 117 11.49 4.04 -4.33
C ALA A 117 12.30 5.27 -3.90
N ALA A 118 13.48 5.49 -4.49
CA ALA A 118 14.19 6.76 -4.35
C ALA A 118 13.44 7.84 -5.10
N LEU A 119 13.08 8.91 -4.38
CA LEU A 119 12.32 10.02 -4.91
C LEU A 119 12.97 11.33 -4.48
N PRO A 120 12.86 12.38 -5.30
CA PRO A 120 13.26 13.71 -4.87
C PRO A 120 12.50 14.12 -3.58
N THR A 121 13.24 14.57 -2.56
CA THR A 121 12.68 14.94 -1.24
C THR A 121 11.51 15.91 -1.35
N ARG A 122 11.52 16.81 -2.35
CA ARG A 122 10.43 17.77 -2.65
C ARG A 122 9.05 17.13 -2.87
N ILE A 123 8.99 15.85 -3.24
CA ILE A 123 7.74 15.09 -3.44
C ILE A 123 7.23 14.52 -2.11
N LEU A 124 8.15 14.18 -1.22
CA LEU A 124 7.85 13.57 0.07
C LEU A 124 7.59 14.62 1.17
N SER A 125 8.06 15.85 0.96
CA SER A 125 7.93 16.95 1.91
C SER A 125 6.72 17.86 1.63
N GLY A 126 6.15 18.44 2.69
CA GLY A 126 5.11 19.46 2.59
C GLY A 126 3.78 18.93 2.07
N ALA A 127 3.02 19.81 1.40
CA ALA A 127 1.67 19.53 0.87
C ALA A 127 1.60 18.32 -0.07
N ARG A 128 2.70 17.98 -0.75
CA ARG A 128 2.75 16.89 -1.73
C ARG A 128 2.86 15.51 -1.09
N GLY A 129 3.54 15.40 0.06
CA GLY A 129 3.72 14.13 0.76
C GLY A 129 2.39 13.51 1.24
N GLY A 130 1.39 14.35 1.54
CA GLY A 130 0.05 13.91 1.94
C GLY A 130 -0.69 13.08 0.89
N TRP A 131 -0.32 13.22 -0.40
CA TRP A 131 -0.93 12.47 -1.50
C TRP A 131 -0.43 11.03 -1.61
N LEU A 132 0.75 10.71 -1.08
CA LEU A 132 1.40 9.42 -1.34
C LEU A 132 0.60 8.20 -0.84
N PRO A 133 0.01 8.18 0.37
CA PRO A 133 -0.83 7.06 0.78
C PRO A 133 -2.02 6.80 -0.16
N MET A 134 -2.63 7.86 -0.70
CA MET A 134 -3.74 7.75 -1.65
C MET A 134 -3.27 7.36 -3.04
N ALA A 135 -2.11 7.84 -3.50
CA ALA A 135 -1.50 7.41 -4.75
C ALA A 135 -1.17 5.91 -4.74
N VAL A 136 -0.64 5.40 -3.62
CA VAL A 136 -0.40 3.97 -3.40
C VAL A 136 -1.71 3.21 -3.31
N GLY A 137 -2.71 3.73 -2.59
CA GLY A 137 -4.04 3.11 -2.52
C GLY A 137 -4.73 3.00 -3.88
N LEU A 138 -4.58 4.01 -4.73
CA LEU A 138 -5.11 4.01 -6.09
C LEU A 138 -4.36 3.01 -7.00
N ALA A 139 -3.03 2.96 -6.91
CA ALA A 139 -2.23 1.95 -7.60
C ALA A 139 -2.61 0.52 -7.17
N LEU A 140 -2.88 0.32 -5.88
CA LEU A 140 -3.42 -0.95 -5.37
C LEU A 140 -4.80 -1.26 -5.94
N ALA A 141 -5.70 -0.27 -6.01
CA ALA A 141 -7.04 -0.45 -6.56
C ALA A 141 -6.98 -0.85 -8.04
N HIS A 142 -6.18 -0.17 -8.87
CA HIS A 142 -6.02 -0.49 -10.28
C HIS A 142 -5.35 -1.85 -10.50
N GLY A 143 -4.27 -2.15 -9.77
CA GLY A 143 -3.60 -3.44 -9.89
C GLY A 143 -4.50 -4.60 -9.46
N LEU A 144 -5.35 -4.40 -8.45
CA LEU A 144 -6.33 -5.40 -8.03
C LEU A 144 -7.46 -5.55 -9.07
N ASP A 145 -7.96 -4.45 -9.63
CA ASP A 145 -8.98 -4.46 -10.70
C ASP A 145 -8.50 -5.24 -11.94
N GLU A 146 -7.27 -4.96 -12.40
CA GLU A 146 -6.61 -5.68 -13.50
C GLU A 146 -6.51 -7.18 -13.21
N VAL A 147 -6.02 -7.56 -12.03
CA VAL A 147 -5.83 -8.97 -11.67
C VAL A 147 -7.16 -9.71 -11.55
N LEU A 148 -8.20 -9.08 -10.99
CA LEU A 148 -9.54 -9.68 -10.88
C LEU A 148 -10.16 -9.90 -12.27
N HIS A 149 -10.04 -8.91 -13.16
CA HIS A 149 -10.48 -9.05 -14.54
C HIS A 149 -9.75 -10.19 -15.25
N ASP A 150 -8.42 -10.24 -15.16
CA ASP A 150 -7.59 -11.26 -15.82
C ASP A 150 -7.84 -12.69 -15.33
N CYS A 151 -8.26 -12.85 -14.07
CA CYS A 151 -8.62 -14.16 -13.53
C CYS A 151 -10.11 -14.50 -13.64
N GLY A 152 -10.92 -13.61 -14.22
CA GLY A 152 -12.37 -13.81 -14.37
C GLY A 152 -13.11 -13.86 -13.04
N ALA A 153 -12.59 -13.18 -12.02
CA ALA A 153 -13.23 -13.08 -10.72
C ALA A 153 -14.35 -12.03 -10.78
N GLU A 154 -15.56 -12.43 -10.40
CA GLU A 154 -16.74 -11.58 -10.45
C GLU A 154 -17.18 -11.18 -9.03
N PRO A 155 -17.86 -10.03 -8.85
CA PRO A 155 -18.45 -9.65 -7.59
C PRO A 155 -19.49 -10.68 -7.10
N LEU A 156 -19.38 -11.13 -5.85
CA LEU A 156 -20.30 -12.12 -5.27
C LEU A 156 -21.71 -11.56 -5.01
N ASP A 157 -21.86 -10.23 -5.00
CA ASP A 157 -23.14 -9.57 -4.82
C ASP A 157 -23.95 -9.39 -6.12
N GLY A 158 -23.43 -9.90 -7.24
CA GLY A 158 -24.09 -9.83 -8.54
C GLY A 158 -24.15 -8.42 -9.13
N SER A 159 -23.31 -7.49 -8.64
CA SER A 159 -23.22 -6.17 -9.27
C SER A 159 -22.52 -6.27 -10.63
N ASP A 160 -23.23 -5.91 -11.70
CA ASP A 160 -22.63 -5.74 -13.03
C ASP A 160 -21.83 -4.43 -13.09
N GLY A 161 -20.56 -4.49 -13.52
CA GLY A 161 -19.73 -3.29 -13.74
C GLY A 161 -18.33 -3.34 -13.10
N PRO A 162 -17.60 -2.21 -13.05
CA PRO A 162 -16.23 -2.17 -12.52
C PRO A 162 -16.18 -2.65 -11.06
N VAL A 163 -15.01 -3.16 -10.65
CA VAL A 163 -14.79 -3.89 -9.38
C VAL A 163 -15.27 -3.12 -8.15
N GLY A 164 -15.51 -1.82 -8.22
CA GLY A 164 -16.25 -1.07 -7.19
C GLY A 164 -15.45 -0.92 -5.90
N LEU A 165 -14.12 -0.95 -6.04
CA LEU A 165 -13.14 -0.57 -5.03
C LEU A 165 -13.18 0.94 -4.82
N SER A 166 -12.96 1.36 -3.58
CA SER A 166 -13.05 2.76 -3.19
C SER A 166 -12.01 3.09 -2.14
N LEU A 167 -11.54 4.34 -2.13
CA LEU A 167 -10.53 4.82 -1.21
C LEU A 167 -11.21 5.51 -0.02
N LYS A 168 -10.98 4.98 1.18
CA LYS A 168 -11.28 5.70 2.41
C LYS A 168 -10.04 6.50 2.81
N TRP A 169 -10.20 7.82 2.84
CA TRP A 169 -9.15 8.73 3.23
C TRP A 169 -8.70 8.43 4.68
N PRO A 170 -7.38 8.47 4.97
CA PRO A 170 -6.31 8.84 4.05
C PRO A 170 -5.62 7.66 3.35
N ASN A 171 -5.87 6.41 3.74
CA ASN A 171 -4.94 5.31 3.45
C ASN A 171 -5.57 3.92 3.35
N ASP A 172 -6.89 3.80 3.23
CA ASP A 172 -7.55 2.51 3.26
C ASP A 172 -8.28 2.21 1.94
N LEU A 173 -8.22 0.95 1.50
CA LEU A 173 -8.99 0.43 0.37
C LEU A 173 -10.24 -0.29 0.87
N PHE A 174 -11.38 0.07 0.31
CA PHE A 174 -12.71 -0.34 0.75
C PHE A 174 -13.51 -0.97 -0.39
N ARG A 175 -14.36 -1.93 -0.05
CA ARG A 175 -15.45 -2.44 -0.90
C ARG A 175 -16.69 -2.58 -0.04
N ARG A 176 -17.83 -2.08 -0.51
CA ARG A 176 -19.13 -2.19 0.20
C ARG A 176 -19.08 -1.75 1.68
N GLY A 177 -18.33 -0.68 1.97
CA GLY A 177 -18.17 -0.15 3.33
C GLY A 177 -17.21 -0.94 4.22
N ARG A 178 -16.59 -2.02 3.72
CA ARG A 178 -15.61 -2.82 4.44
C ARG A 178 -14.20 -2.56 3.96
N LYS A 179 -13.27 -2.47 4.92
CA LYS A 179 -11.84 -2.29 4.72
C LYS A 179 -11.20 -3.58 4.24
N LEU A 180 -10.73 -3.60 3.00
CA LEU A 180 -9.96 -4.69 2.44
C LEU A 180 -8.46 -4.53 2.72
N ALA A 181 -7.95 -3.29 2.58
CA ALA A 181 -6.53 -3.02 2.70
C ALA A 181 -6.22 -1.76 3.50
N GLY A 182 -5.00 -1.70 4.03
CA GLY A 182 -4.39 -0.50 4.60
C GLY A 182 -3.03 -0.21 3.98
N VAL A 183 -2.77 1.07 3.76
CA VAL A 183 -1.49 1.59 3.26
C VAL A 183 -0.73 2.29 4.39
N LEU A 184 0.58 2.08 4.46
CA LEU A 184 1.49 2.77 5.36
C LEU A 184 2.72 3.28 4.58
N CYS A 185 2.82 4.59 4.39
CA CYS A 185 4.00 5.22 3.80
C CYS A 185 4.93 5.74 4.89
N GLU A 186 6.21 5.38 4.80
CA GLU A 186 7.30 5.88 5.63
C GLU A 186 8.40 6.48 4.72
N PHE A 187 9.18 7.41 5.27
CA PHE A 187 10.20 8.12 4.52
C PHE A 187 11.56 7.97 5.19
N VAL A 188 12.55 7.58 4.40
CA VAL A 188 13.94 7.45 4.87
C VAL A 188 14.80 8.47 4.13
N PRO A 189 15.26 9.54 4.80
CA PRO A 189 16.15 10.53 4.17
C PRO A 189 17.45 9.88 3.70
N VAL A 190 17.80 10.11 2.43
CA VAL A 190 19.10 9.71 1.86
C VAL A 190 20.07 10.86 2.06
N ASP A 191 19.74 12.00 1.46
CA ASP A 191 20.43 13.29 1.58
C ASP A 191 19.42 14.46 1.51
N GLU A 192 19.91 15.70 1.30
CA GLU A 192 19.06 16.90 1.25
C GLU A 192 18.08 16.91 0.06
N ARG A 193 18.40 16.22 -1.04
CA ARG A 193 17.66 16.25 -2.31
C ARG A 193 16.88 14.97 -2.56
N GLU A 194 17.29 13.86 -1.96
CA GLU A 194 16.72 12.54 -2.19
C GLU A 194 16.29 11.86 -0.89
N SER A 195 15.18 11.14 -0.95
CA SER A 195 14.64 10.33 0.13
C SER A 195 13.99 9.08 -0.44
N VAL A 196 13.99 7.98 0.32
CA VAL A 196 13.30 6.76 -0.08
C VAL A 196 11.90 6.74 0.51
N LEU A 197 10.89 6.60 -0.35
CA LEU A 197 9.54 6.20 0.06
C LEU A 197 9.55 4.70 0.32
N VAL A 198 9.08 4.28 1.49
CA VAL A 198 8.73 2.89 1.81
C VAL A 198 7.22 2.80 1.96
N ALA A 199 6.55 2.25 0.96
CA ALA A 199 5.09 2.11 0.89
C ALA A 199 4.67 0.67 1.20
N GLY A 200 4.16 0.44 2.41
CA GLY A 200 3.62 -0.84 2.85
C GLY A 200 2.13 -0.98 2.54
N VAL A 201 1.72 -2.17 2.14
CA VAL A 201 0.34 -2.59 1.93
C VAL A 201 0.10 -3.88 2.69
N GLY A 202 -0.95 -3.88 3.51
CA GLY A 202 -1.61 -5.10 3.97
C GLY A 202 -2.98 -5.19 3.32
N LEU A 203 -3.26 -6.28 2.59
CA LEU A 203 -4.55 -6.55 1.96
C LEU A 203 -5.06 -7.93 2.40
N ASN A 204 -6.28 -8.00 2.92
CA ASN A 204 -6.93 -9.27 3.26
C ASN A 204 -7.42 -9.96 1.97
N LEU A 205 -6.84 -11.12 1.65
CA LEU A 205 -7.22 -11.93 0.50
C LEU A 205 -8.22 -13.01 0.91
N PHE A 206 -7.80 -13.91 1.81
CA PHE A 206 -8.52 -15.13 2.19
C PHE A 206 -8.85 -15.21 3.68
N VAL A 207 -8.95 -14.07 4.37
CA VAL A 207 -9.37 -14.04 5.78
C VAL A 207 -10.87 -14.38 5.86
N PRO A 208 -11.29 -15.43 6.57
CA PRO A 208 -12.70 -15.77 6.70
C PRO A 208 -13.42 -14.79 7.63
N ALA A 209 -14.74 -14.69 7.47
CA ALA A 209 -15.55 -13.68 8.13
C ALA A 209 -15.45 -13.73 9.68
N ASP A 210 -15.34 -14.93 10.24
CA ASP A 210 -15.24 -15.18 11.68
C ASP A 210 -13.89 -14.81 12.31
N ARG A 211 -12.88 -14.51 11.48
CA ARG A 211 -11.53 -14.09 11.93
C ARG A 211 -11.21 -12.63 11.63
N LEU A 212 -12.12 -11.90 11.00
CA LEU A 212 -11.96 -10.48 10.79
C LEU A 212 -12.05 -9.72 12.13
N PRO A 213 -11.18 -8.73 12.39
CA PRO A 213 -11.07 -8.10 13.70
C PRO A 213 -12.25 -7.18 14.04
N THR A 214 -12.98 -6.71 13.03
CA THR A 214 -14.14 -5.82 13.18
C THR A 214 -15.17 -6.09 12.07
N GLU A 215 -16.42 -5.68 12.28
CA GLU A 215 -17.47 -5.78 11.26
C GLU A 215 -17.20 -4.90 10.01
N LEU A 216 -16.39 -3.85 10.19
CA LEU A 216 -15.93 -2.97 9.12
C LEU A 216 -14.70 -3.51 8.40
N ALA A 217 -14.10 -4.62 8.85
CA ALA A 217 -13.04 -5.29 8.10
C ALA A 217 -13.67 -6.21 7.04
N GLY A 218 -13.00 -6.35 5.91
CA GLY A 218 -13.39 -7.23 4.82
C GLY A 218 -12.21 -8.08 4.35
N SER A 219 -12.50 -9.00 3.43
CA SER A 219 -11.51 -9.83 2.74
C SER A 219 -11.95 -10.04 1.31
N LEU A 220 -11.00 -10.11 0.38
CA LEU A 220 -11.29 -10.22 -1.05
C LEU A 220 -12.18 -11.44 -1.38
N GLN A 221 -11.92 -12.60 -0.77
CA GLN A 221 -12.73 -13.82 -0.96
C GLN A 221 -14.20 -13.69 -0.56
N LEU A 222 -14.54 -12.69 0.27
CA LEU A 222 -15.93 -12.45 0.70
C LEU A 222 -16.66 -11.50 -0.25
N GLU A 223 -15.93 -10.88 -1.18
CA GLU A 223 -16.46 -9.88 -2.10
C GLU A 223 -16.37 -10.33 -3.57
N TYR A 224 -15.42 -11.22 -3.94
CA TYR A 224 -15.22 -11.72 -5.31
C TYR A 224 -14.97 -13.23 -5.37
N GLY A 225 -15.34 -13.84 -6.49
CA GLY A 225 -14.98 -15.22 -6.82
C GLY A 225 -15.30 -15.61 -8.26
N PRO A 226 -14.71 -16.71 -8.79
CA PRO A 226 -13.67 -17.52 -8.15
C PRO A 226 -12.31 -16.81 -8.13
N LEU A 227 -11.54 -17.00 -7.07
CA LEU A 227 -10.17 -16.46 -6.96
C LEU A 227 -9.12 -17.54 -7.22
N PRO A 228 -7.96 -17.20 -7.82
CA PRO A 228 -6.81 -18.11 -7.90
C PRO A 228 -6.32 -18.52 -6.50
N ALA A 229 -5.58 -19.62 -6.42
CA ALA A 229 -4.88 -20.00 -5.18
C ALA A 229 -3.93 -18.87 -4.71
N TYR A 230 -3.70 -18.78 -3.40
CA TYR A 230 -2.98 -17.68 -2.75
C TYR A 230 -1.68 -17.29 -3.46
N GLY A 231 -0.77 -18.24 -3.72
CA GLY A 231 0.52 -17.92 -4.35
C GLY A 231 0.35 -17.29 -5.74
N GLY A 232 -0.57 -17.81 -6.55
CA GLY A 232 -0.86 -17.27 -7.88
C GLY A 232 -1.49 -15.88 -7.84
N LEU A 233 -2.40 -15.63 -6.90
CA LEU A 233 -3.01 -14.31 -6.72
C LEU A 233 -1.98 -13.29 -6.17
N ARG A 234 -1.21 -13.69 -5.16
CA ARG A 234 -0.13 -12.88 -4.55
C ARG A 234 0.86 -12.39 -5.61
N ASP A 235 1.35 -13.28 -6.46
CA ASP A 235 2.39 -12.96 -7.43
C ASP A 235 1.84 -12.04 -8.56
N ARG A 236 0.60 -12.24 -9.00
CA ARG A 236 -0.06 -11.33 -9.95
C ARG A 236 -0.27 -9.94 -9.36
N LEU A 237 -0.75 -9.85 -8.11
CA LEU A 237 -0.91 -8.58 -7.41
C LEU A 237 0.42 -7.86 -7.22
N ALA A 238 1.47 -8.58 -6.83
CA ALA A 238 2.81 -8.04 -6.71
C ALA A 238 3.26 -7.37 -8.02
N LEU A 239 3.05 -8.01 -9.17
CA LEU A 239 3.43 -7.48 -10.48
C LEU A 239 2.56 -6.28 -10.90
N ALA A 240 1.23 -6.43 -10.85
CA ALA A 240 0.30 -5.40 -11.30
C ALA A 240 0.41 -4.11 -10.46
N VAL A 241 0.44 -4.24 -9.13
CA VAL A 241 0.59 -3.09 -8.21
C VAL A 241 1.96 -2.44 -8.38
N SER A 242 3.02 -3.22 -8.62
CA SER A 242 4.35 -2.67 -8.93
C SER A 242 4.30 -1.80 -10.19
N ALA A 243 3.68 -2.29 -11.27
CA ALA A 243 3.59 -1.55 -12.53
C ALA A 243 2.78 -0.24 -12.38
N GLU A 244 1.64 -0.30 -11.69
CA GLU A 244 0.81 0.88 -11.39
C GLU A 244 1.54 1.89 -10.51
N LEU A 245 2.25 1.42 -9.47
CA LEU A 245 2.99 2.29 -8.57
C LEU A 245 4.14 2.97 -9.29
N ALA A 246 4.92 2.25 -10.10
CA ALA A 246 6.00 2.82 -10.89
C ALA A 246 5.48 3.90 -11.85
N ARG A 247 4.36 3.65 -12.54
CA ARG A 247 3.70 4.64 -13.41
C ARG A 247 3.22 5.86 -12.63
N SER A 248 2.55 5.65 -11.50
CA SER A 248 2.03 6.72 -10.63
C SER A 248 3.16 7.61 -10.11
N LEU A 249 4.22 7.02 -9.55
CA LEU A 249 5.36 7.77 -9.03
C LEU A 249 6.11 8.53 -10.14
N THR A 250 6.29 7.94 -11.32
CA THR A 250 6.90 8.61 -12.47
C THR A 250 6.10 9.86 -12.87
N ARG A 251 4.77 9.74 -12.99
CA ARG A 251 3.89 10.88 -13.27
C ARG A 251 4.02 11.99 -12.22
N LEU A 252 4.10 11.65 -10.93
CA LEU A 252 4.25 12.64 -9.85
C LEU A 252 5.64 13.30 -9.83
N VAL A 253 6.68 12.59 -10.26
CA VAL A 253 8.05 13.13 -10.37
C VAL A 253 8.18 14.13 -11.51
N GLU A 254 7.59 13.81 -12.66
CA GLU A 254 7.77 14.53 -13.91
C GLU A 254 6.69 15.60 -14.16
N GLY A 255 5.45 15.33 -13.79
CA GLY A 255 4.28 16.10 -14.24
C GLY A 255 3.91 17.33 -13.40
N GLY A 256 4.68 17.66 -12.36
CA GLY A 256 4.48 18.89 -11.58
C GLY A 256 3.06 19.02 -11.01
N ASP A 257 2.53 20.25 -10.92
CA ASP A 257 1.22 20.51 -10.29
C ASP A 257 0.04 19.89 -11.05
N GLU A 258 0.14 19.73 -12.37
CA GLU A 258 -0.90 19.11 -13.20
C GLU A 258 -1.08 17.63 -12.82
N ALA A 259 0.01 16.89 -12.60
CA ALA A 259 -0.06 15.51 -12.14
C ALA A 259 -0.74 15.36 -10.76
N TYR A 260 -0.56 16.30 -9.83
CA TYR A 260 -1.26 16.29 -8.55
C TYR A 260 -2.74 16.67 -8.70
N ALA A 261 -3.06 17.60 -9.61
CA ALA A 261 -4.45 17.95 -9.91
C ALA A 261 -5.20 16.75 -10.52
N ASP A 262 -4.54 15.97 -11.37
CA ASP A 262 -5.07 14.74 -11.95
C ASP A 262 -5.26 13.65 -10.91
N LEU A 263 -4.23 13.38 -10.10
CA LEU A 263 -4.32 12.45 -8.97
C LEU A 263 -5.47 12.83 -8.04
N ARG A 264 -5.61 14.12 -7.70
CA ARG A 264 -6.70 14.61 -6.87
C ARG A 264 -8.06 14.29 -7.47
N ARG A 265 -8.25 14.56 -8.76
CA ARG A 265 -9.53 14.28 -9.45
C ARG A 265 -9.86 12.80 -9.41
N GLU A 266 -8.87 11.96 -9.68
CA GLU A 266 -9.02 10.50 -9.71
C GLU A 266 -9.31 9.91 -8.33
N VAL A 267 -8.59 10.37 -7.29
CA VAL A 267 -8.84 9.99 -5.90
C VAL A 267 -10.23 10.44 -5.44
N MET A 268 -10.66 11.65 -5.80
CA MET A 268 -12.01 12.13 -5.48
C MET A 268 -13.09 11.27 -6.16
N ALA A 269 -12.87 10.84 -7.41
CA ALA A 269 -13.80 9.96 -8.13
C ALA A 269 -13.91 8.55 -7.49
N HIS A 270 -12.83 8.05 -6.90
CA HIS A 270 -12.81 6.77 -6.19
C HIS A 270 -13.09 6.90 -4.69
N SER A 271 -13.45 8.09 -4.18
CA SER A 271 -13.54 8.30 -2.74
C SER A 271 -14.76 7.62 -2.14
N TRP A 272 -14.51 6.74 -1.18
CA TRP A 272 -15.53 6.28 -0.25
C TRP A 272 -15.88 7.36 0.76
N THR A 273 -14.93 8.21 1.13
CA THR A 273 -15.13 9.19 2.22
C THR A 273 -16.03 10.36 1.81
N LEU A 274 -15.85 10.88 0.60
CA LEU A 274 -16.58 12.06 0.16
C LEU A 274 -18.09 11.85 0.11
N GLY A 275 -18.80 12.90 0.52
CA GLY A 275 -20.25 12.94 0.57
C GLY A 275 -20.88 12.28 1.80
N ARG A 276 -20.09 11.62 2.64
CA ARG A 276 -20.55 10.95 3.86
C ARG A 276 -20.32 11.81 5.09
N GLN A 277 -21.11 11.51 6.13
CA GLN A 277 -20.86 12.04 7.45
C GLN A 277 -19.63 11.36 8.06
N VAL A 278 -18.75 12.16 8.65
CA VAL A 278 -17.52 11.71 9.25
C VAL A 278 -17.38 12.27 10.66
N GLU A 279 -16.81 11.46 11.55
CA GLU A 279 -16.31 11.92 12.84
C GLU A 279 -14.78 11.87 12.81
N ILE A 280 -14.15 13.03 12.89
CA ILE A 280 -12.70 13.19 12.93
C ILE A 280 -12.27 13.14 14.38
N ASN A 281 -11.45 12.15 14.71
CA ASN A 281 -10.78 12.06 16.01
C ASN A 281 -9.37 12.62 15.87
N PRO A 282 -9.13 13.91 16.22
CA PRO A 282 -7.82 14.50 16.11
C PRO A 282 -6.83 13.85 17.10
N VAL A 283 -5.53 13.88 16.80
CA VAL A 283 -4.48 13.44 17.75
C VAL A 283 -4.56 14.22 19.06
N SER A 284 -5.01 15.48 18.99
CA SER A 284 -5.30 16.32 20.16
C SER A 284 -6.55 17.16 19.93
N GLY A 285 -7.43 17.24 20.95
CA GLY A 285 -8.67 18.01 20.91
C GLY A 285 -9.91 17.12 20.89
N ASP A 286 -11.07 17.76 20.80
CA ASP A 286 -12.36 17.07 20.79
C ASP A 286 -12.67 16.49 19.41
N PRO A 287 -13.42 15.37 19.33
CA PRO A 287 -13.92 14.85 18.07
C PRO A 287 -14.76 15.87 17.32
N VAL A 288 -14.55 15.96 16.01
CA VAL A 288 -15.25 16.90 15.13
C VAL A 288 -16.16 16.13 14.19
N ARG A 289 -17.43 16.51 14.13
CA ARG A 289 -18.42 15.90 13.22
C ARG A 289 -18.76 16.86 12.08
N GLY A 290 -18.87 16.30 10.89
CA GLY A 290 -19.28 17.04 9.70
C GLY A 290 -19.30 16.16 8.46
N ARG A 291 -19.68 16.75 7.34
CA ARG A 291 -19.73 16.09 6.05
C ARG A 291 -18.42 16.27 5.30
N ALA A 292 -17.84 15.19 4.81
CA ALA A 292 -16.66 15.26 3.94
C ALA A 292 -17.06 15.81 2.55
N VAL A 293 -16.54 16.97 2.17
CA VAL A 293 -16.96 17.70 0.96
C VAL A 293 -15.89 17.82 -0.12
N GLY A 294 -14.61 17.64 0.22
CA GLY A 294 -13.54 17.71 -0.75
C GLY A 294 -12.19 17.27 -0.22
N LEU A 295 -11.21 17.23 -1.12
CA LEU A 295 -9.79 17.16 -0.78
C LEU A 295 -9.15 18.48 -1.20
N ASN A 296 -8.30 19.05 -0.38
CA ASN A 296 -7.52 20.25 -0.71
C ASN A 296 -6.29 19.89 -1.55
N THR A 297 -5.55 20.89 -2.04
CA THR A 297 -4.34 20.70 -2.84
C THR A 297 -3.21 20.00 -2.09
N ASP A 298 -3.23 20.05 -0.76
CA ASP A 298 -2.27 19.41 0.16
C ASP A 298 -2.72 18.02 0.65
N ALA A 299 -3.73 17.44 0.01
CA ALA A 299 -4.36 16.16 0.38
C ALA A 299 -5.15 16.17 1.70
N SER A 300 -5.31 17.32 2.36
CA SER A 300 -6.17 17.42 3.55
C SER A 300 -7.65 17.23 3.17
N LEU A 301 -8.40 16.58 4.06
CA LEU A 301 -9.84 16.38 3.91
C LEU A 301 -10.58 17.66 4.32
N GLU A 302 -11.38 18.22 3.41
CA GLU A 302 -12.26 19.34 3.71
C GLU A 302 -13.59 18.82 4.25
N VAL A 303 -13.95 19.25 5.45
CA VAL A 303 -15.17 18.86 6.15
C VAL A 303 -16.02 20.08 6.46
N GLU A 304 -17.29 20.02 6.07
CA GLU A 304 -18.32 20.98 6.43
C GLU A 304 -18.92 20.57 7.78
N LEU A 305 -18.77 21.41 8.79
CA LEU A 305 -19.15 21.09 10.17
C LEU A 305 -20.67 21.17 10.36
N ASP A 306 -21.21 20.34 11.25
CA ASP A 306 -22.64 20.34 11.57
C ASP A 306 -23.12 21.71 12.12
N GLY A 307 -22.23 22.43 12.82
CA GLY A 307 -22.47 23.79 13.33
C GLY A 307 -22.23 24.92 12.32
N GLY A 308 -21.91 24.58 11.07
CA GLY A 308 -21.50 25.51 10.02
C GLY A 308 -19.99 25.78 10.00
N GLY A 309 -19.50 26.22 8.84
CA GLY A 309 -18.08 26.46 8.60
C GLY A 309 -17.37 25.24 8.00
N ARG A 310 -16.11 25.44 7.62
CA ARG A 310 -15.26 24.39 7.03
C ARG A 310 -14.00 24.18 7.85
N PHE A 311 -13.60 22.92 7.95
CA PHE A 311 -12.41 22.50 8.65
C PHE A 311 -11.57 21.60 7.74
N ALA A 312 -10.28 21.89 7.63
CA ALA A 312 -9.33 21.09 6.87
C ALA A 312 -8.59 20.15 7.83
N VAL A 313 -8.63 18.85 7.52
CA VAL A 313 -8.07 17.79 8.35
C VAL A 313 -6.85 17.21 7.64
N THR A 314 -5.67 17.32 8.25
CA THR A 314 -4.46 16.80 7.60
C THR A 314 -4.29 15.31 7.87
N THR A 315 -3.49 14.65 7.03
CA THR A 315 -3.14 13.24 7.23
C THR A 315 -2.37 13.01 8.53
N GLY A 316 -1.77 14.02 9.16
CA GLY A 316 -1.13 13.89 10.47
C GLY A 316 -2.13 13.82 11.63
N ASP A 317 -3.36 14.29 11.42
CA ASP A 317 -4.27 14.61 12.52
C ASP A 317 -5.19 13.45 12.92
N VAL A 318 -5.37 12.37 12.15
CA VAL A 318 -6.56 11.49 12.34
C VAL A 318 -6.28 10.08 12.85
N GLY A 319 -6.91 9.78 13.99
CA GLY A 319 -7.00 8.50 14.73
C GLY A 319 -7.78 7.39 14.04
N VAL A 320 -8.99 7.70 13.61
CA VAL A 320 -9.91 6.87 12.84
C VAL A 320 -11.14 7.69 12.56
N LEU A 321 -11.71 7.53 11.37
CA LEU A 321 -13.07 7.99 11.07
C LEU A 321 -14.01 6.80 11.32
N PRO A 322 -14.68 6.69 12.49
CA PRO A 322 -15.80 5.78 12.60
C PRO A 322 -16.96 6.36 11.77
N GLU A 323 -17.78 5.49 11.21
CA GLU A 323 -19.10 5.88 10.75
C GLU A 323 -19.93 6.25 11.99
N THR A 324 -20.62 7.39 11.97
CA THR A 324 -21.75 7.55 12.86
C THR A 324 -22.84 6.63 12.33
N GLY A 325 -23.06 5.51 13.03
CA GLY A 325 -24.10 4.54 12.67
C GLY A 325 -25.42 5.27 12.45
N GLY A 326 -25.85 5.34 11.18
CA GLY A 326 -27.19 5.76 10.83
C GLY A 326 -28.11 4.65 11.28
N GLY A 327 -28.73 4.81 12.44
CA GLY A 327 -29.92 4.04 12.78
C GLY A 327 -30.88 4.14 11.61
N ALA A 328 -31.11 3.01 10.95
CA ALA A 328 -32.28 2.85 10.12
C ALA A 328 -33.48 2.86 11.07
N GLU A 329 -34.07 4.03 11.25
CA GLU A 329 -35.42 4.15 11.78
C GLU A 329 -36.32 4.76 10.70
N ALA A 330 -37.21 3.89 10.22
CA ALA A 330 -38.54 4.11 9.64
C ALA A 330 -38.69 4.81 8.27
N ALA A 331 -38.99 3.99 7.25
CA ALA A 331 -40.36 3.89 6.72
C ALA A 331 -40.66 2.45 6.29
#